data_AF-A0A535L2X8-F1
#
_entry.id   AF-A0A535L2X8-F1
#
_cell.length_a   1.000
_cell.length_b   1.000
_cell.length_c   1.000
_cell.angle_alpha   90.00
_cell.angle_beta   90.00
_cell.angle_gamma   90.00
#
_symmetry.space_group_name_H-M   'P 1'
#
loop_
_entity.id
_entity.type
_entity.pdbx_description
1 polymer ?
#
loop_
_entity_poly.entity_id
_entity_poly.type
_entity_poly.pdbx_seq_one_letter_code
_entity_poly.pdbx_strand_id
1 'polypeptide(L)'
;MITDESVNRPHITPQQYEVLHGGGAEAAEIAKQRLSRRRFLRRSMLAVWGLSATASVGGALYMLYPNLAGQFGSALTVGKKTDFPAALPADFKQDQSGVFYRQEAKTYLVHLSKGTHFLLNGSNLTDQFDSESIVKDKDGSYWVALYQRCVHLGCTYAYRPDCVSFKCPCHGSHYNVDGEYLDGPAPRSADRFAVSFSGGDVVVETGSLNNKVPRPDDTTRLIAIPTIACGA
;
A
#
# COMPACT_ATOMS: atom_id res chain seq x y z
N MET A 1 -18.48 -64.74 16.77
CA MET A 1 -17.69 -65.38 15.70
C MET A 1 -18.62 -65.59 14.51
N ILE A 2 -18.56 -64.70 13.52
CA ILE A 2 -19.26 -64.87 12.23
C ILE A 2 -18.14 -64.86 11.20
N THR A 3 -17.86 -66.03 10.65
CA THR A 3 -16.83 -66.25 9.64
C THR A 3 -17.33 -65.73 8.30
N ASP A 4 -16.50 -64.88 7.68
CA ASP A 4 -16.63 -64.36 6.33
C ASP A 4 -16.60 -65.51 5.30
N GLU A 5 -17.80 -65.96 4.89
CA GLU A 5 -17.95 -66.76 3.67
C GLU A 5 -17.74 -65.84 2.48
N SER A 6 -16.47 -65.64 2.13
CA SER A 6 -16.08 -65.08 0.84
C SER A 6 -16.72 -65.93 -0.26
N VAL A 7 -17.82 -65.43 -0.84
CA VAL A 7 -18.51 -66.03 -1.97
C VAL A 7 -17.53 -66.09 -3.14
N ASN A 8 -16.84 -67.23 -3.25
CA ASN A 8 -15.93 -67.58 -4.32
C ASN A 8 -16.77 -67.81 -5.57
N ARG A 9 -17.06 -66.74 -6.32
CA ARG A 9 -17.72 -66.88 -7.63
C ARG A 9 -16.69 -67.47 -8.59
N PRO A 10 -16.95 -68.64 -9.20
CA PRO A 10 -16.02 -69.23 -10.14
C PRO A 10 -15.77 -68.25 -11.29
N HIS A 11 -14.52 -68.21 -11.77
CA HIS A 11 -14.16 -67.48 -12.98
C HIS A 11 -14.93 -68.08 -14.16
N ILE A 12 -15.99 -67.41 -14.59
CA ILE A 12 -16.67 -67.73 -15.85
C ILE A 12 -15.69 -67.47 -16.99
N THR A 13 -15.51 -68.49 -17.84
CA THR A 13 -14.65 -68.38 -19.00
C THR A 13 -15.29 -67.44 -20.05
N PRO A 14 -14.49 -66.86 -20.96
CA PRO A 14 -15.03 -66.07 -22.07
C PRO A 14 -16.09 -66.82 -22.90
N GLN A 15 -16.03 -68.15 -22.95
CA GLN A 15 -17.03 -68.96 -23.64
C GLN A 15 -18.36 -69.03 -22.86
N GLN A 16 -18.31 -69.10 -21.52
CA GLN A 16 -19.51 -69.15 -20.68
C GLN A 16 -20.27 -67.81 -20.64
N TYR A 17 -19.56 -66.69 -20.73
CA TYR A 17 -20.20 -65.37 -20.82
C TYR A 17 -20.92 -65.17 -22.16
N GLU A 18 -20.36 -65.69 -23.25
CA GLU A 18 -20.91 -65.58 -24.61
C GLU A 18 -22.22 -66.37 -24.77
N VAL A 19 -22.31 -67.53 -24.11
CA VAL A 19 -23.52 -68.37 -24.05
C VAL A 19 -24.63 -67.72 -23.20
N LEU A 20 -24.28 -67.02 -22.12
CA LEU A 20 -25.26 -66.40 -21.21
C LEU A 20 -25.82 -65.06 -21.70
N HIS A 21 -25.07 -64.33 -22.53
CA HIS A 21 -25.42 -62.95 -22.89
C HIS A 21 -25.68 -62.71 -24.38
N GLY A 22 -25.44 -63.68 -25.26
CA GLY A 22 -25.77 -63.59 -26.69
C GLY A 22 -24.92 -62.55 -27.44
N GLY A 23 -24.10 -63.03 -28.38
CA GLY A 23 -23.38 -62.17 -29.33
C GLY A 23 -22.02 -61.66 -28.83
N GLY A 24 -20.96 -62.45 -29.07
CA GLY A 24 -19.60 -62.13 -28.64
C GLY A 24 -19.01 -60.82 -29.16
N ALA A 25 -19.50 -60.29 -30.29
CA ALA A 25 -19.05 -59.01 -30.82
C ALA A 25 -19.64 -57.80 -30.06
N GLU A 26 -20.95 -57.81 -29.80
CA GLU A 26 -21.63 -56.71 -29.10
C GLU A 26 -21.25 -56.68 -27.62
N ALA A 27 -21.18 -57.85 -26.99
CA ALA A 27 -20.82 -57.96 -25.59
C ALA A 27 -19.32 -57.64 -25.34
N ALA A 28 -18.43 -57.93 -26.30
CA ALA A 28 -17.02 -57.51 -26.24
C ALA A 28 -16.86 -55.99 -26.40
N GLU A 29 -17.69 -55.36 -27.24
CA GLU A 29 -17.72 -53.91 -27.41
C GLU A 29 -18.26 -53.21 -26.15
N ILE A 30 -19.32 -53.74 -25.54
CA ILE A 30 -19.85 -53.28 -24.23
C ILE A 30 -18.78 -53.45 -23.12
N ALA A 31 -18.01 -54.53 -23.13
CA ALA A 31 -16.92 -54.74 -22.18
C ALA A 31 -15.75 -53.76 -22.40
N LYS A 32 -15.47 -53.39 -23.65
CA LYS A 32 -14.50 -52.34 -24.01
C LYS A 32 -14.94 -50.96 -23.52
N GLN A 33 -16.25 -50.69 -23.57
CA GLN A 33 -16.86 -49.44 -23.13
C GLN A 33 -17.07 -49.36 -21.60
N ARG A 34 -17.11 -50.51 -20.90
CA ARG A 34 -17.24 -50.55 -19.43
C ARG A 34 -15.94 -50.09 -18.75
N LEU A 35 -15.96 -48.87 -18.21
CA LEU A 35 -14.94 -48.42 -17.26
C LEU A 35 -14.94 -49.31 -16.01
N SER A 36 -13.78 -49.87 -15.65
CA SER A 36 -13.68 -50.63 -14.40
C SER A 36 -13.89 -49.70 -13.20
N ARG A 37 -14.52 -50.21 -12.12
CA ARG A 37 -14.76 -49.43 -10.88
C ARG A 37 -13.47 -48.77 -10.37
N ARG A 38 -12.34 -49.51 -10.40
CA ARG A 38 -11.03 -48.99 -10.03
C ARG A 38 -10.56 -47.85 -10.95
N ARG A 39 -10.78 -47.96 -12.26
CA ARG A 39 -10.42 -46.91 -13.23
C ARG A 39 -11.29 -45.67 -13.08
N PHE A 40 -12.59 -45.84 -12.86
CA PHE A 40 -13.52 -44.75 -12.56
C PHE A 40 -13.15 -44.03 -11.26
N LEU A 41 -12.96 -44.76 -10.16
CA LEU A 41 -12.59 -44.18 -8.86
C LEU A 41 -11.22 -43.50 -8.90
N ARG A 42 -10.23 -44.09 -9.57
CA ARG A 42 -8.90 -43.46 -9.72
C ARG A 42 -8.97 -42.18 -10.55
N ARG A 43 -9.69 -42.18 -11.67
CA ARG A 43 -9.82 -41.00 -12.53
C ARG A 43 -10.61 -39.88 -11.86
N SER A 44 -11.71 -40.20 -11.19
CA SER A 44 -12.49 -39.22 -10.42
C SER A 44 -11.69 -38.65 -9.26
N MET A 45 -10.98 -39.48 -8.49
CA MET A 45 -10.11 -39.00 -7.40
C MET A 45 -9.02 -38.06 -7.94
N LEU A 46 -8.31 -38.45 -8.99
CA LEU A 46 -7.28 -37.60 -9.61
C LEU A 46 -7.86 -36.32 -10.20
N ALA A 47 -9.06 -36.37 -10.80
CA ALA A 47 -9.73 -35.19 -11.31
C ALA A 47 -10.08 -34.21 -10.18
N VAL A 48 -10.67 -34.70 -9.08
CA VAL A 48 -11.01 -33.87 -7.92
C VAL A 48 -9.76 -33.27 -7.30
N TRP A 49 -8.73 -34.10 -7.05
CA TRP A 49 -7.47 -33.62 -6.46
C TRP A 49 -6.75 -32.63 -7.36
N GLY A 50 -6.72 -32.88 -8.68
CA GLY A 50 -6.15 -31.96 -9.66
C GLY A 50 -6.85 -30.61 -9.64
N LEU A 51 -8.19 -30.61 -9.70
CA LEU A 51 -8.99 -29.38 -9.68
C LEU A 51 -8.81 -28.61 -8.36
N SER A 52 -8.83 -29.31 -7.22
CA SER A 52 -8.60 -28.71 -5.90
C SER A 52 -7.19 -28.15 -5.77
N ALA A 53 -6.17 -28.86 -6.24
CA ALA A 53 -4.77 -28.40 -6.20
C ALA A 53 -4.58 -27.16 -7.09
N THR A 54 -5.10 -27.19 -8.32
CA THR A 54 -5.04 -26.04 -9.24
C THR A 54 -5.77 -24.84 -8.67
N ALA A 55 -6.96 -25.01 -8.09
CA ALA A 55 -7.70 -23.92 -7.46
C ALA A 55 -6.94 -23.35 -6.23
N SER A 56 -6.35 -24.21 -5.41
CA SER A 56 -5.59 -23.81 -4.23
C SER A 56 -4.32 -23.03 -4.59
N VAL A 57 -3.56 -23.54 -5.57
CA VAL A 57 -2.36 -22.86 -6.08
C VAL A 57 -2.73 -21.55 -6.76
N GLY A 58 -3.77 -21.56 -7.60
CA GLY A 58 -4.27 -20.35 -8.26
C GLY A 58 -4.71 -19.27 -7.27
N GLY A 59 -5.44 -19.67 -6.22
CA GLY A 59 -5.85 -18.76 -5.14
C GLY A 59 -4.66 -18.22 -4.32
N ALA A 60 -3.68 -19.06 -4.00
CA ALA A 60 -2.47 -18.64 -3.29
C ALA A 60 -1.65 -17.65 -4.13
N LEU A 61 -1.46 -17.93 -5.42
CA LEU A 61 -0.77 -17.02 -6.34
C LEU A 61 -1.53 -15.70 -6.51
N TYR A 62 -2.86 -15.74 -6.56
CA TYR A 62 -3.68 -14.53 -6.61
C TYR A 62 -3.48 -13.66 -5.36
N MET A 63 -3.43 -14.26 -4.17
CA MET A 63 -3.16 -13.53 -2.92
C MET A 63 -1.73 -13.00 -2.81
N LEU A 64 -0.76 -13.68 -3.43
CA LEU A 64 0.63 -13.23 -3.50
C LEU A 64 0.86 -12.18 -4.59
N TYR A 65 -0.07 -12.03 -5.54
CA TYR A 65 0.02 -11.02 -6.57
C TYR A 65 -0.28 -9.64 -5.97
N PRO A 66 0.68 -8.69 -6.00
CA PRO A 66 0.49 -7.43 -5.30
C PRO A 66 -0.59 -6.59 -5.99
N ASN A 67 -1.72 -6.39 -5.32
CA ASN A 67 -2.68 -5.36 -5.72
C ASN A 67 -2.17 -4.00 -5.22
N LEU A 68 -1.38 -3.33 -6.06
CA LEU A 68 -0.80 -2.03 -5.77
C LEU A 68 -1.85 -0.91 -5.76
N ALA A 69 -3.07 -1.12 -6.28
CA ALA A 69 -4.05 -0.06 -6.39
C ALA A 69 -4.68 0.30 -5.03
N GLY A 70 -4.60 1.58 -4.66
CA GLY A 70 -5.22 2.09 -3.44
C GLY A 70 -4.52 1.68 -2.14
N GLN A 71 -3.31 1.13 -2.23
CA GLN A 71 -2.46 0.82 -1.07
C GLN A 71 -1.20 1.69 -1.06
N PHE A 72 -0.53 1.71 0.10
CA PHE A 72 0.76 2.37 0.24
C PHE A 72 1.77 1.83 -0.80
N GLY A 73 2.42 2.73 -1.53
CA GLY A 73 3.22 2.42 -2.72
C GLY A 73 2.53 2.82 -4.05
N SER A 74 1.34 3.42 -4.00
CA SER A 74 0.60 3.94 -5.17
C SER A 74 0.01 5.33 -4.92
N ALA A 75 -0.68 5.86 -5.93
CA ALA A 75 -1.52 7.05 -5.82
C ALA A 75 -2.68 6.78 -4.85
N LEU A 76 -2.69 7.45 -3.69
CA LEU A 76 -3.72 7.30 -2.69
C LEU A 76 -4.52 8.58 -2.54
N THR A 77 -5.85 8.47 -2.64
CA THR A 77 -6.74 9.59 -2.32
C THR A 77 -6.88 9.72 -0.81
N VAL A 78 -6.43 10.85 -0.25
CA VAL A 78 -6.36 11.07 1.20
C VAL A 78 -7.54 11.87 1.77
N GLY A 79 -8.40 12.39 0.90
CA GLY A 79 -9.59 13.15 1.26
C GLY A 79 -9.93 14.21 0.21
N LYS A 80 -10.98 15.00 0.47
CA LYS A 80 -11.35 16.13 -0.38
C LYS A 80 -10.62 17.38 0.07
N LYS A 81 -10.31 18.29 -0.87
CA LYS A 81 -9.69 19.59 -0.58
C LYS A 81 -10.43 20.38 0.50
N THR A 82 -11.76 20.27 0.53
CA THR A 82 -12.63 20.93 1.51
C THR A 82 -12.40 20.49 2.95
N ASP A 83 -11.87 19.28 3.14
CA ASP A 83 -11.66 18.68 4.47
C ASP A 83 -10.37 19.16 5.12
N PHE A 84 -9.55 19.91 4.37
CA PHE A 84 -8.25 20.41 4.78
C PHE A 84 -8.25 21.94 4.72
N PRO A 85 -8.78 22.65 5.73
CA PRO A 85 -8.67 24.10 5.75
C PRO A 85 -7.21 24.57 5.88
N ALA A 86 -6.82 25.49 5.01
CA ALA A 86 -5.50 26.12 5.05
C ALA A 86 -5.38 27.03 6.27
N ALA A 87 -4.18 27.10 6.86
CA ALA A 87 -3.89 28.03 7.94
C ALA A 87 -2.51 28.67 7.77
N LEU A 88 -2.25 29.75 8.52
CA LEU A 88 -0.88 30.24 8.71
C LEU A 88 -0.17 29.36 9.75
N PRO A 89 1.16 29.19 9.68
CA PRO A 89 1.88 28.37 10.65
C PRO A 89 1.52 28.68 12.11
N ALA A 90 1.37 29.95 12.46
CA ALA A 90 1.00 30.38 13.82
C ALA A 90 -0.38 29.87 14.31
N ASP A 91 -1.29 29.55 13.39
CA ASP A 91 -2.67 29.12 13.68
C ASP A 91 -2.90 27.63 13.44
N PHE A 92 -1.82 26.85 13.31
CA PHE A 92 -1.91 25.42 13.06
C PHE A 92 -2.54 24.69 14.24
N LYS A 93 -3.48 23.80 13.92
CA LYS A 93 -4.10 22.88 14.86
C LYS A 93 -4.18 21.51 14.20
N GLN A 94 -3.53 20.54 14.82
CA GLN A 94 -3.47 19.20 14.25
C GLN A 94 -4.87 18.63 14.00
N ASP A 95 -5.07 18.12 12.78
CA ASP A 95 -6.30 17.53 12.27
C ASP A 95 -7.51 18.48 12.24
N GLN A 96 -7.26 19.79 12.39
CA GLN A 96 -8.29 20.83 12.33
C GLN A 96 -7.96 21.92 11.32
N SER A 97 -6.70 22.38 11.29
CA SER A 97 -6.26 23.46 10.41
C SER A 97 -4.76 23.40 10.15
N GLY A 98 -4.38 23.47 8.87
CA GLY A 98 -2.99 23.57 8.44
C GLY A 98 -2.19 22.27 8.44
N VAL A 99 -2.36 21.38 9.42
CA VAL A 99 -1.63 20.09 9.49
C VAL A 99 -2.56 18.94 9.80
N PHE A 100 -2.52 17.90 8.98
CA PHE A 100 -3.46 16.78 9.05
C PHE A 100 -2.70 15.46 8.91
N TYR A 101 -2.91 14.54 9.84
CA TYR A 101 -2.35 13.21 9.75
C TYR A 101 -3.27 12.29 8.93
N ARG A 102 -2.68 11.51 8.02
CA ARG A 102 -3.38 10.49 7.23
C ARG A 102 -2.66 9.17 7.38
N GLN A 103 -3.27 8.26 8.14
CA GLN A 103 -2.68 6.98 8.50
C GLN A 103 -2.51 6.07 7.28
N GLU A 104 -3.41 6.18 6.31
CA GLU A 104 -3.45 5.37 5.08
C GLU A 104 -2.22 5.64 4.20
N ALA A 105 -1.82 6.92 4.08
CA ALA A 105 -0.61 7.35 3.38
C ALA A 105 0.62 7.49 4.29
N LYS A 106 0.49 7.28 5.61
CA LYS A 106 1.54 7.50 6.63
C LYS A 106 2.19 8.87 6.51
N THR A 107 1.39 9.91 6.26
CA THR A 107 1.88 11.25 5.94
C THR A 107 1.20 12.31 6.80
N TYR A 108 1.93 13.40 7.08
CA TYR A 108 1.32 14.65 7.46
C TYR A 108 1.11 15.49 6.21
N LEU A 109 -0.15 15.74 5.89
CA LEU A 109 -0.54 16.70 4.88
C LEU A 109 -0.57 18.09 5.51
N VAL A 110 0.31 18.95 5.04
CA VAL A 110 0.45 20.33 5.48
C VAL A 110 -0.15 21.23 4.40
N HIS A 111 -1.13 22.03 4.78
CA HIS A 111 -1.84 22.97 3.91
C HIS A 111 -1.63 24.40 4.42
N LEU A 112 -0.65 25.06 3.82
CA LEU A 112 -0.24 26.43 4.13
C LEU A 112 -1.14 27.43 3.40
N SER A 113 -1.63 28.43 4.11
CA SER A 113 -2.42 29.51 3.54
C SER A 113 -1.60 30.36 2.56
N LYS A 114 -2.28 30.99 1.59
CA LYS A 114 -1.68 31.96 0.64
C LYS A 114 -0.96 33.13 1.30
N GLY A 115 -1.28 33.43 2.56
CA GLY A 115 -0.64 34.47 3.36
C GLY A 115 0.66 34.04 4.04
N THR A 116 1.11 32.80 3.83
CA THR A 116 2.36 32.30 4.40
C THR A 116 3.54 33.10 3.85
N HIS A 117 4.34 33.66 4.76
CA HIS A 117 5.52 34.45 4.39
C HIS A 117 6.72 33.53 4.19
N PHE A 118 7.18 33.42 2.95
CA PHE A 118 8.41 32.72 2.59
C PHE A 118 9.60 33.68 2.58
N LEU A 119 10.78 33.17 2.89
CA LEU A 119 12.03 33.96 2.86
C LEU A 119 12.53 34.18 1.43
N LEU A 120 12.27 33.21 0.53
CA LEU A 120 12.66 33.29 -0.87
C LEU A 120 11.59 33.97 -1.73
N ASN A 121 12.04 34.56 -2.84
CA ASN A 121 11.19 35.26 -3.81
C ASN A 121 11.56 34.92 -5.25
N GLY A 122 10.62 35.07 -6.18
CA GLY A 122 10.87 34.93 -7.62
C GLY A 122 11.17 33.50 -8.07
N SER A 123 12.19 33.34 -8.93
CA SER A 123 12.59 32.04 -9.48
C SER A 123 13.06 31.08 -8.40
N ASN A 124 13.89 31.54 -7.45
CA ASN A 124 14.44 30.70 -6.38
C ASN A 124 13.36 29.95 -5.58
N LEU A 125 12.24 30.63 -5.30
CA LEU A 125 11.10 30.02 -4.60
C LEU A 125 10.43 28.93 -5.43
N THR A 126 10.20 29.21 -6.72
CA THR A 126 9.55 28.26 -7.64
C THR A 126 10.43 27.03 -7.86
N ASP A 127 11.72 27.26 -8.13
CA ASP A 127 12.71 26.21 -8.35
C ASP A 127 12.83 25.30 -7.12
N GLN A 128 12.80 25.90 -5.92
CA GLN A 128 12.85 25.12 -4.68
C GLN A 128 11.57 24.32 -4.46
N PHE A 129 10.38 24.90 -4.66
CA PHE A 129 9.12 24.17 -4.55
C PHE A 129 9.09 22.94 -5.45
N ASP A 130 9.54 23.07 -6.69
CA ASP A 130 9.64 21.95 -7.63
C ASP A 130 10.65 20.89 -7.14
N SER A 131 11.83 21.32 -6.69
CA SER A 131 12.87 20.40 -6.21
C SER A 131 12.50 19.64 -4.94
N GLU A 132 11.69 20.25 -4.07
CA GLU A 132 11.31 19.69 -2.78
C GLU A 132 9.85 19.25 -2.70
N SER A 133 9.16 19.11 -3.84
CA SER A 133 7.79 18.56 -3.90
C SER A 133 6.75 19.35 -3.09
N ILE A 134 6.84 20.68 -3.11
CA ILE A 134 5.83 21.58 -2.57
C ILE A 134 4.93 22.03 -3.72
N VAL A 135 3.61 21.90 -3.54
CA VAL A 135 2.65 22.18 -4.61
C VAL A 135 1.86 23.43 -4.28
N LYS A 136 1.92 24.44 -5.16
CA LYS A 136 1.04 25.60 -5.10
C LYS A 136 -0.31 25.28 -5.77
N ASP A 137 -1.41 25.45 -5.06
CA ASP A 137 -2.76 25.25 -5.60
C ASP A 137 -3.31 26.54 -6.25
N LYS A 138 -4.42 26.41 -6.98
CA LYS A 138 -5.03 27.49 -7.78
C LYS A 138 -5.55 28.66 -6.94
N ASP A 139 -5.91 28.42 -5.68
CA ASP A 139 -6.31 29.43 -4.71
C ASP A 139 -5.11 30.20 -4.10
N GLY A 140 -3.89 29.78 -4.45
CA GLY A 140 -2.63 30.35 -3.98
C GLY A 140 -2.14 29.75 -2.67
N SER A 141 -2.81 28.73 -2.11
CA SER A 141 -2.31 27.97 -0.97
C SER A 141 -1.19 27.01 -1.39
N TYR A 142 -0.51 26.42 -0.42
CA TYR A 142 0.62 25.53 -0.65
C TYR A 142 0.43 24.22 0.12
N TRP A 143 0.79 23.11 -0.53
CA TRP A 143 0.59 21.77 -0.02
C TRP A 143 1.92 21.02 0.05
N VAL A 144 2.11 20.32 1.16
CA VAL A 144 3.26 19.45 1.39
C VAL A 144 2.78 18.14 2.02
N ALA A 145 3.20 16.99 1.50
CA ALA A 145 2.93 15.70 2.12
C ALA A 145 4.22 15.16 2.73
N LEU A 146 4.39 15.35 4.04
CA LEU A 146 5.57 14.90 4.77
C LEU A 146 5.43 13.44 5.14
N TYR A 147 6.38 12.59 4.75
CA TYR A 147 6.37 11.20 5.18
C TYR A 147 6.67 11.13 6.67
N GLN A 148 5.82 10.46 7.46
CA GLN A 148 5.96 10.30 8.92
C GLN A 148 7.07 9.30 9.30
N ARG A 149 8.23 9.45 8.68
CA ARG A 149 9.42 8.64 8.93
C ARG A 149 10.64 9.54 9.01
N CYS A 150 11.25 9.57 10.18
CA CYS A 150 12.45 10.37 10.43
C CYS A 150 13.60 9.83 9.58
N VAL A 151 14.26 10.73 8.86
CA VAL A 151 15.37 10.39 7.94
C VAL A 151 16.68 10.06 8.65
N HIS A 152 16.70 10.11 10.00
CA HIS A 152 17.83 9.62 10.79
C HIS A 152 17.89 8.08 10.75
N LEU A 153 16.97 7.41 11.46
CA LEU A 153 16.93 5.93 11.57
C LEU A 153 15.50 5.36 11.42
N GLY A 154 14.55 6.16 10.93
CA GLY A 154 13.23 5.68 10.55
C GLY A 154 12.16 5.64 11.64
N CYS A 155 12.38 6.22 12.81
CA CYS A 155 11.33 6.42 13.81
C CYS A 155 10.19 7.30 13.26
N THR A 156 8.97 7.11 13.75
CA THR A 156 7.88 8.06 13.53
C THR A 156 8.12 9.34 14.33
N TYR A 157 7.88 10.49 13.71
CA TYR A 157 7.90 11.79 14.38
C TYR A 157 6.50 12.40 14.45
N ALA A 158 6.29 13.30 15.40
CA ALA A 158 4.99 13.91 15.65
C ALA A 158 5.03 15.42 15.45
N TYR A 159 3.88 15.99 15.05
CA TYR A 159 3.67 17.42 15.10
C TYR A 159 3.61 17.90 16.55
N ARG A 160 4.20 19.05 16.81
CA ARG A 160 4.33 19.68 18.12
C ARG A 160 3.66 21.06 18.06
N PRO A 161 2.44 21.21 18.60
CA PRO A 161 1.71 22.47 18.54
C PRO A 161 2.34 23.57 19.41
N ASP A 162 3.09 23.20 20.44
CA ASP A 162 3.79 24.12 21.36
C ASP A 162 4.86 24.97 20.66
N CYS A 163 5.41 24.47 19.57
CA CYS A 163 6.53 25.07 18.86
C CYS A 163 6.35 25.05 17.34
N VAL A 164 5.13 24.71 16.88
CA VAL A 164 4.70 24.73 15.47
C VAL A 164 5.72 24.04 14.56
N SER A 165 6.03 22.78 14.86
CA SER A 165 7.09 22.05 14.15
C SER A 165 6.96 20.53 14.38
N PHE A 166 7.88 19.74 13.83
CA PHE A 166 7.89 18.29 13.96
C PHE A 166 9.13 17.81 14.71
N LYS A 167 8.94 17.00 15.76
CA LYS A 167 10.06 16.49 16.56
C LYS A 167 10.03 14.97 16.65
N CYS A 168 11.19 14.36 16.46
CA CYS A 168 11.41 12.93 16.56
C CYS A 168 11.80 12.57 18.01
N PRO A 169 11.00 11.75 18.72
CA PRO A 169 11.25 11.42 20.13
C PRO A 169 12.44 10.50 20.34
N CYS A 170 12.97 9.86 19.29
CA CYS A 170 14.07 8.91 19.42
C CYS A 170 15.42 9.59 19.73
N HIS A 171 15.79 10.62 18.95
CA HIS A 171 17.09 11.29 19.08
C HIS A 171 16.99 12.82 18.87
N GLY A 172 15.78 13.38 18.89
CA GLY A 172 15.57 14.82 18.85
C GLY A 172 15.67 15.49 17.48
N SER A 173 15.68 14.75 16.36
CA SER A 173 15.61 15.36 15.03
C SER A 173 14.38 16.25 14.91
N HIS A 174 14.59 17.48 14.46
CA HIS A 174 13.62 18.57 14.49
C HIS A 174 13.47 19.16 13.09
N TYR A 175 12.24 19.31 12.64
CA TYR A 175 11.88 19.85 11.32
C TYR A 175 10.83 20.95 11.46
N ASN A 176 10.85 21.96 10.60
CA ASN A 176 9.81 23.00 10.58
C ASN A 176 8.50 22.48 9.94
N VAL A 177 7.49 23.34 9.82
CA VAL A 177 6.15 22.95 9.33
C VAL A 177 6.13 22.41 7.91
N ASP A 178 7.05 22.81 7.05
CA ASP A 178 7.24 22.32 5.70
C ASP A 178 8.27 21.17 5.64
N GLY A 179 8.75 20.70 6.79
CA GLY A 179 9.61 19.52 6.91
C GLY A 179 11.09 19.76 6.62
N GLU A 180 11.50 21.01 6.41
CA GLU A 180 12.92 21.36 6.35
C GLU A 180 13.59 21.11 7.70
N TYR A 181 14.84 20.66 7.64
CA TYR A 181 15.67 20.42 8.81
C TYR A 181 15.89 21.71 9.66
N LEU A 182 15.74 21.57 10.98
CA LEU A 182 16.08 22.58 11.97
C LEU A 182 17.30 22.14 12.79
N ASP A 183 17.22 21.02 13.51
CA ASP A 183 18.27 20.54 14.41
C ASP A 183 18.23 19.00 14.61
N GLY A 184 19.27 18.45 15.23
CA GLY A 184 19.42 17.05 15.61
C GLY A 184 20.21 16.19 14.61
N PRO A 185 20.21 14.86 14.76
CA PRO A 185 21.11 13.98 14.00
C PRO A 185 20.67 13.67 12.57
N ALA A 186 19.48 14.11 12.14
CA ALA A 186 18.94 13.78 10.82
C ALA A 186 19.81 14.38 9.70
N PRO A 187 20.33 13.58 8.74
CA PRO A 187 21.33 14.05 7.78
C PRO A 187 20.79 15.05 6.75
N ARG A 188 19.46 15.19 6.66
CA ARG A 188 18.75 15.98 5.66
C ARG A 188 17.33 16.32 6.13
N SER A 189 16.57 17.06 5.32
CA SER A 189 15.17 17.40 5.59
C SER A 189 14.26 16.18 5.47
N ALA A 190 13.03 16.28 5.99
CA ALA A 190 12.06 15.19 5.99
C ALA A 190 11.72 14.75 4.55
N ASP A 191 11.51 13.44 4.37
CA ASP A 191 11.06 12.91 3.09
C ASP A 191 9.66 13.44 2.74
N ARG A 192 9.43 13.70 1.46
CA ARG A 192 8.18 14.24 0.96
C ARG A 192 7.60 13.35 -0.13
N PHE A 193 6.29 13.15 -0.11
CA PHE A 193 5.57 12.53 -1.21
C PHE A 193 5.13 13.59 -2.21
N ALA A 194 5.02 13.21 -3.48
CA ALA A 194 4.38 14.08 -4.46
C ALA A 194 2.88 14.19 -4.18
N VAL A 195 2.36 15.42 -4.21
CA VAL A 195 0.93 15.71 -4.07
C VAL A 195 0.37 16.06 -5.43
N SER A 196 -0.81 15.55 -5.74
CA SER A 196 -1.56 15.90 -6.94
C SER A 196 -3.03 16.08 -6.60
N PHE A 197 -3.78 16.67 -7.53
CA PHE A 197 -5.20 16.97 -7.34
C PHE A 197 -6.01 16.38 -8.49
N SER A 198 -7.01 15.56 -8.16
CA SER A 198 -7.95 15.01 -9.12
C SER A 198 -9.33 15.59 -8.85
N GLY A 199 -9.70 16.65 -9.57
CA GLY A 199 -10.92 17.40 -9.30
C GLY A 199 -10.91 18.02 -7.90
N GLY A 200 -11.80 17.55 -7.02
CA GLY A 200 -11.88 17.98 -5.61
C GLY A 200 -11.08 17.12 -4.64
N ASP A 201 -10.47 16.04 -5.12
CA ASP A 201 -9.75 15.08 -4.27
C ASP A 201 -8.26 15.41 -4.20
N VAL A 202 -7.69 15.23 -3.01
CA VAL A 202 -6.26 15.31 -2.77
C VAL A 202 -5.66 13.91 -2.88
N VAL A 203 -4.67 13.78 -3.76
CA VAL A 203 -4.00 12.52 -4.04
C VAL A 203 -2.53 12.64 -3.62
N VAL A 204 -2.05 11.64 -2.89
CA VAL A 204 -0.65 11.53 -2.46
C VAL A 204 -0.02 10.32 -3.14
N GLU A 205 1.05 10.55 -3.88
CA GLU A 205 1.78 9.52 -4.63
C GLU A 205 2.78 8.80 -3.72
N THR A 206 2.30 7.86 -2.92
CA THR A 206 3.13 7.16 -1.92
C THR A 206 4.21 6.23 -2.53
N GLY A 207 4.11 5.93 -3.83
CA GLY A 207 5.12 5.19 -4.60
C GLY A 207 6.31 6.06 -5.05
N SER A 208 6.17 7.39 -5.04
CA SER A 208 7.21 8.33 -5.46
C SER A 208 7.64 9.18 -4.26
N LEU A 209 8.73 8.78 -3.62
CA LEU A 209 9.28 9.46 -2.45
C LEU A 209 10.44 10.38 -2.87
N ASN A 210 10.30 11.68 -2.60
CA ASN A 210 11.41 12.60 -2.67
C ASN A 210 12.28 12.49 -1.41
N ASN A 211 13.40 11.78 -1.54
CA ASN A 211 14.35 11.53 -0.46
C ASN A 211 15.66 12.31 -0.59
N LYS A 212 15.67 13.36 -1.42
CA LYS A 212 16.86 14.15 -1.73
C LYS A 212 16.80 15.59 -1.22
N VAL A 213 15.77 15.94 -0.45
CA VAL A 213 15.61 17.28 0.13
C VAL A 213 16.79 17.57 1.06
N PRO A 214 17.70 18.51 0.71
CA PRO A 214 18.91 18.77 1.48
C PRO A 214 18.58 19.48 2.80
N ARG A 215 19.58 19.64 3.68
CA ARG A 215 19.45 20.57 4.81
C ARG A 215 19.50 22.00 4.24
N PRO A 216 18.52 22.87 4.54
CA PRO A 216 18.62 24.25 4.11
C PRO A 216 19.69 24.99 4.91
N ASP A 217 20.31 25.95 4.26
CA ASP A 217 21.08 27.03 4.87
C ASP A 217 20.24 28.31 4.93
N ASP A 218 20.81 29.39 5.45
CA ASP A 218 20.11 30.68 5.58
C ASP A 218 19.64 31.27 4.23
N THR A 219 20.20 30.82 3.11
CA THR A 219 19.89 31.34 1.76
C THR A 219 18.94 30.45 0.96
N THR A 220 18.74 29.21 1.42
CA THR A 220 17.86 28.22 0.78
C THR A 220 16.65 27.89 1.64
N ARG A 221 16.57 28.39 2.87
CA ARG A 221 15.43 28.11 3.76
C ARG A 221 14.15 28.79 3.27
N LEU A 222 13.04 28.05 3.24
CA LEU A 222 11.73 28.57 2.85
C LEU A 222 11.05 29.35 3.97
N ILE A 223 11.02 28.78 5.18
CA ILE A 223 10.34 29.37 6.34
C ILE A 223 11.35 29.61 7.47
N ALA A 224 11.27 30.79 8.08
CA ALA A 224 12.12 31.16 9.20
C ALA A 224 12.06 30.12 10.34
N ILE A 225 13.20 29.95 11.01
CA ILE A 225 13.29 29.05 12.16
C ILE A 225 12.31 29.55 13.24
N PRO A 226 11.49 28.65 13.83
CA PRO A 226 10.62 29.03 14.94
C PRO A 226 11.43 29.64 16.10
N THR A 227 10.98 30.77 16.63
CA THR A 227 11.66 31.45 17.76
C THR A 227 11.38 30.77 19.10
N ILE A 228 10.33 29.94 19.18
CA ILE A 228 9.94 29.22 20.40
C ILE A 228 10.71 27.91 20.47
N ALA A 229 11.43 27.71 21.57
CA ALA A 229 12.12 26.46 21.83
C ALA A 229 11.12 25.31 21.99
N CYS A 230 11.29 24.25 21.22
CA CYS A 230 10.42 23.09 21.30
C CYS A 230 10.80 22.19 22.48
N GLY A 231 9.84 21.88 23.35
CA GLY A 231 10.05 21.01 24.51
C GLY A 231 10.67 19.66 24.11
N ALA A 232 11.46 19.07 25.01
CA ALA A 232 12.04 17.73 24.82
C ALA A 232 10.94 16.67 24.68
#